data_AF-A0A2M8LP08-F1
#
_entry.id   AF-A0A2M8LP08-F1
#
_cell.length_a   1.000
_cell.length_b   1.000
_cell.length_c   1.000
_cell.angle_alpha   90.00
_cell.angle_beta   90.00
_cell.angle_gamma   90.00
#
_symmetry.space_group_name_H-M   'P 1'
#
loop_
_entity.id
_entity.type
_entity.pdbx_description
1 polymer ?
#
loop_
_entity_poly.entity_id
_entity_poly.type
_entity_poly.pdbx_seq_one_letter_code
_entity_poly.pdbx_strand_id
1 'polypeptide(L)' 'MGCLGAIEARQGNVEAACATWSRALDAMSGVQSGRARETVLTMRRVISSFRNRGIGAVTELDARTASLLRTGN' A
#
# COMPACT_ATOMS: atom_id res chain seq x y z
N MET A 1 30.99 -6.07 6.28
CA MET A 1 30.20 -4.82 6.19
C MET A 1 29.23 -4.95 5.01
N GLY A 2 28.03 -5.52 5.19
CA GLY A 2 27.17 -5.83 4.04
C GLY A 2 25.66 -5.98 4.30
N CYS A 3 25.18 -5.95 5.53
CA CYS A 3 23.77 -6.25 5.79
C CYS A 3 22.86 -5.01 5.84
N LEU A 4 23.40 -3.80 6.01
CA LEU A 4 22.57 -2.58 6.07
C LEU A 4 22.10 -2.15 4.67
N GLY A 5 22.96 -2.21 3.65
CA GLY A 5 22.59 -1.78 2.28
C GLY A 5 21.46 -2.59 1.66
N ALA A 6 21.39 -3.91 1.92
CA ALA A 6 20.31 -4.76 1.40
C ALA A 6 18.96 -4.51 2.12
N ILE A 7 19.01 -4.08 3.38
CA ILE A 7 17.82 -3.77 4.18
C ILE A 7 17.30 -2.37 3.84
N GLU A 8 18.19 -1.40 3.67
CA GLU A 8 17.89 -0.03 3.21
C GLU A 8 17.34 -0.02 1.78
N ALA A 9 17.97 -0.74 0.85
CA ALA A 9 17.49 -0.84 -0.54
C ALA A 9 16.12 -1.52 -0.64
N ARG A 10 15.85 -2.55 0.19
CA ARG A 10 14.52 -3.17 0.26
C ARG A 10 13.48 -2.25 0.89
N GLN A 11 13.84 -1.48 1.92
CA GLN A 11 12.94 -0.49 2.52
C GLN A 11 12.59 0.62 1.52
N GLY A 12 13.60 1.23 0.88
CA GLY A 12 13.39 2.26 -0.13
C GLY A 12 12.52 1.79 -1.30
N ASN A 13 12.67 0.53 -1.74
CA ASN A 13 11.78 -0.04 -2.76
C ASN A 13 10.33 -0.22 -2.28
N VAL A 14 10.13 -0.62 -1.02
CA VAL A 14 8.77 -0.75 -0.44
C VAL A 14 8.13 0.63 -0.23
N GLU A 15 8.90 1.62 0.20
CA GLU A 15 8.44 3.00 0.33
C GLU A 15 8.08 3.61 -1.03
N ALA A 16 8.91 3.42 -2.05
CA ALA A 16 8.62 3.85 -3.43
C ALA A 16 7.37 3.15 -4.00
N ALA A 17 7.20 1.85 -3.72
CA ALA A 17 6.00 1.12 -4.08
C ALA A 17 4.77 1.70 -3.35
N CYS A 18 4.89 1.95 -2.05
CA CYS A 18 3.82 2.54 -1.25
C CYS A 18 3.40 3.93 -1.76
N ALA A 19 4.37 4.79 -2.09
CA ALA A 19 4.11 6.11 -2.67
C ALA A 19 3.38 6.02 -4.03
N THR A 20 3.79 5.06 -4.87
CA THR A 20 3.13 4.78 -6.15
C THR A 20 1.67 4.36 -5.93
N TRP A 21 1.43 3.50 -4.96
CA TRP A 21 0.09 3.00 -4.66
C TRP A 21 -0.79 4.08 -4.05
N SER A 22 -0.23 4.97 -3.22
CA SER A 22 -0.96 6.13 -2.70
C SER A 22 -1.44 7.05 -3.83
N ARG A 23 -0.64 7.28 -4.88
CA ARG A 23 -1.05 8.06 -6.05
C ARG A 23 -2.13 7.34 -6.86
N ALA A 24 -2.02 6.03 -7.01
CA ALA A 24 -3.04 5.23 -7.68
C ALA A 24 -4.38 5.26 -6.92
N LEU A 25 -4.35 5.23 -5.58
CA LEU A 25 -5.55 5.37 -4.73
C LEU A 25 -6.21 6.74 -4.88
N ASP A 26 -5.42 7.80 -4.94
CA ASP A 26 -5.91 9.17 -5.16
C ASP A 26 -6.63 9.28 -6.52
N ALA A 27 -6.02 8.73 -7.58
CA ALA A 27 -6.64 8.65 -8.91
C ALA A 27 -7.92 7.80 -8.92
N MET A 28 -7.96 6.71 -8.15
CA MET A 28 -9.13 5.82 -8.03
C MET A 28 -10.26 6.43 -7.17
N SER A 29 -9.96 7.37 -6.28
CA SER A 29 -10.98 8.09 -5.49
C SER A 29 -11.96 8.87 -6.38
N GLY A 30 -11.54 9.24 -7.59
CA GLY A 30 -12.39 9.85 -8.62
C GLY A 30 -13.19 8.86 -9.46
N VAL A 31 -12.85 7.56 -9.47
CA VAL A 31 -13.46 6.53 -10.32
C VAL A 31 -14.15 5.47 -9.44
N GLN A 32 -15.35 5.79 -8.97
CA GLN A 32 -16.04 5.02 -7.94
C GLN A 32 -16.99 4.00 -8.55
N SER A 33 -16.88 2.72 -8.15
CA SER A 33 -18.02 1.92 -7.64
C SER A 33 -17.71 0.42 -7.51
N GLY A 34 -16.88 -0.18 -8.37
CA GLY A 34 -16.58 -1.62 -8.31
C GLY A 34 -15.13 -1.99 -8.62
N ARG A 35 -14.59 -1.47 -9.74
CA ARG A 35 -13.20 -1.71 -10.16
C ARG A 35 -12.19 -1.17 -9.14
N ALA A 36 -12.41 0.03 -8.63
CA ALA A 36 -11.55 0.63 -7.59
C ALA A 36 -11.53 -0.21 -6.30
N ARG A 37 -12.68 -0.76 -5.89
CA ARG A 37 -12.77 -1.65 -4.72
C ARG A 37 -11.99 -2.95 -4.93
N GLU A 38 -12.14 -3.59 -6.08
CA GLU A 38 -11.39 -4.80 -6.42
C GLU A 38 -9.87 -4.56 -6.47
N THR A 39 -9.46 -3.43 -7.04
CA THR A 39 -8.05 -3.04 -7.04
C THR A 39 -7.53 -2.81 -5.62
N VAL A 40 -8.29 -2.13 -4.76
CA VAL A 40 -7.94 -1.91 -3.35
C VAL A 40 -7.84 -3.24 -2.58
N LEU A 41 -8.77 -4.18 -2.78
CA LEU A 41 -8.73 -5.50 -2.13
C LEU A 41 -7.53 -6.33 -2.60
N THR A 42 -7.26 -6.33 -3.90
CA THR A 42 -6.10 -6.99 -4.49
C THR A 42 -4.80 -6.41 -3.92
N MET A 43 -4.70 -5.08 -3.84
CA MET A 43 -3.57 -4.40 -3.22
C MET A 43 -3.41 -4.84 -1.76
N ARG A 44 -4.46 -4.76 -0.92
CA ARG A 44 -4.41 -5.16 0.49
C ARG A 44 -3.87 -6.59 0.68
N ARG A 45 -4.23 -7.52 -0.20
CA ARG A 45 -3.71 -8.90 -0.17
C ARG A 45 -2.20 -8.95 -0.39
N VAL A 46 -1.68 -8.19 -1.35
CA VAL A 46 -0.24 -8.11 -1.61
C VAL A 46 0.49 -7.51 -0.41
N ILE A 47 0.03 -6.37 0.13
CA ILE A 47 0.69 -5.71 1.26
C ILE A 47 0.59 -6.50 2.56
N SER A 48 -0.45 -7.30 2.75
CA SER A 48 -0.57 -8.18 3.91
C SER A 48 0.60 -9.16 4.03
N SER A 49 1.20 -9.59 2.91
CA SER A 49 2.41 -10.42 2.92
C SER A 49 3.65 -9.67 3.44
N PHE A 50 3.68 -8.35 3.27
CA PHE A 50 4.74 -7.48 3.76
C PHE A 50 4.48 -6.94 5.17
N ARG A 51 3.24 -7.02 5.67
CA ARG A 51 2.89 -6.63 7.06
C ARG A 51 3.71 -7.39 8.08
N ASN A 52 4.00 -8.67 7.82
CA ASN A 52 4.81 -9.51 8.70
C ASN A 52 6.28 -9.06 8.79
N ARG A 53 6.71 -8.10 7.93
CA ARG A 53 8.05 -7.49 7.96
C ARG A 53 8.12 -6.21 8.80
N GLY A 54 6.99 -5.73 9.36
CA GLY A 54 6.97 -4.58 10.26
C GLY A 54 7.28 -3.23 9.60
N ILE A 55 7.09 -3.09 8.29
CA ILE A 55 7.43 -1.86 7.55
C ILE A 55 6.35 -0.80 7.77
N GLY A 56 6.72 0.36 8.32
CA GLY A 56 5.77 1.45 8.65
C GLY A 56 4.95 1.94 7.46
N ALA A 57 5.59 2.08 6.28
CA ALA A 57 4.91 2.49 5.05
C ALA A 57 3.77 1.54 4.62
N VAL A 58 3.90 0.23 4.91
CA VAL A 58 2.85 -0.76 4.62
C VAL A 58 1.65 -0.56 5.53
N THR A 59 1.90 -0.29 6.82
CA THR A 59 0.86 -0.07 7.82
C THR A 59 0.07 1.20 7.51
N GLU A 60 0.74 2.29 7.14
CA GLU A 60 0.10 3.54 6.74
C GLU A 60 -0.80 3.35 5.51
N LEU A 61 -0.32 2.59 4.52
CA LEU A 61 -1.10 2.33 3.31
C LEU A 61 -2.33 1.46 3.56
N ASP A 62 -2.24 0.44 4.43
CA ASP A 62 -3.38 -0.39 4.85
C ASP A 62 -4.43 0.46 5.58
N ALA A 63 -4.00 1.38 6.46
CA ALA A 63 -4.91 2.30 7.15
C ALA A 63 -5.65 3.20 6.16
N ARG A 64 -4.95 3.77 5.16
CA ARG A 64 -5.56 4.59 4.10
C ARG A 64 -6.57 3.81 3.26
N THR A 65 -6.21 2.60 2.82
CA THR A 65 -7.13 1.76 2.03
C THR A 65 -8.34 1.33 2.84
N ALA A 66 -8.19 1.05 4.13
CA ALA A 66 -9.31 0.75 5.02
C ALA A 66 -10.27 1.95 5.16
N SER A 67 -9.74 3.17 5.29
CA SER A 67 -10.54 4.40 5.35
C SER A 67 -11.31 4.66 4.05
N LEU A 68 -10.70 4.42 2.89
CA LEU A 68 -11.36 4.53 1.58
C LEU A 68 -12.52 3.53 1.44
N LEU A 69 -12.31 2.27 1.86
CA LEU A 69 -13.36 1.25 1.83
C LEU A 69 -14.54 1.60 2.75
N ARG A 70 -14.26 2.21 3.90
CA ARG A 70 -15.27 2.66 4.87
C ARG A 70 -16.07 3.86 4.36
N THR A 71 -15.42 4.79 3.66
CA THR A 71 -16.08 6.03 3.18
C THR A 71 -17.00 5.78 1.97
N GLY A 72 -16.76 4.71 1.21
CA GLY A 72 -17.63 4.32 0.08
C GLY A 72 -18.78 3.37 0.44
N ASN A 73 -19.13 3.20 1.72
CA ASN A 73 -20.29 2.44 2.21
C ASN A 73 -21.33 3.42 2.75
#